data_AF-A0A916VHS4-F1
#
_entry.id   AF-A0A916VHS4-F1
#
_cell.length_a   1.000
_cell.length_b   1.000
_cell.length_c   1.000
_cell.angle_alpha   90.00
_cell.angle_beta   90.00
_cell.angle_gamma   90.00
#
_symmetry.space_group_name_H-M   'P 1'
#
loop_
_entity.id
_entity.type
_entity.pdbx_description
1 polymer ?
#
loop_
_entity_poly.entity_id
_entity_poly.type
_entity_poly.pdbx_seq_one_letter_code
_entity_poly.pdbx_strand_id
1 'polypeptide(L)' 'MSLKGHSGRNLRNYTLDGENDVLFNRHTKFIVTDMYEKDGRQFIEVVEDERKEG' A
#
# COMPACT_ATOMS: atom_id res chain seq x y z
N MET A 1 1.84 -7.53 5.08
CA MET A 1 1.93 -6.67 3.90
C MET A 1 2.80 -5.51 4.30
N SER A 2 3.95 -5.33 3.64
CA SER A 2 4.77 -4.14 3.80
C SER A 2 4.69 -3.35 2.50
N LEU A 3 4.46 -2.03 2.60
CA LEU A 3 4.27 -1.14 1.47
C LEU A 3 5.20 0.06 1.65
N LYS A 4 5.99 0.37 0.61
CA LYS A 4 6.73 1.62 0.49
C LYS A 4 6.13 2.43 -0.65
N GLY A 5 5.49 3.54 -0.31
CA GLY A 5 4.82 4.42 -1.28
C GLY A 5 4.70 5.84 -0.73
N HIS A 6 4.49 6.79 -1.63
CA HIS A 6 4.55 8.23 -1.35
C HIS A 6 3.23 8.96 -1.65
N SER A 7 2.33 8.38 -2.46
CA SER A 7 1.05 9.03 -2.82
C SER A 7 -0.10 8.74 -1.86
N GLY A 8 0.08 7.79 -0.94
CA GLY A 8 -0.93 7.39 0.03
C GLY A 8 -1.34 8.55 0.94
N ARG A 9 -2.64 8.76 1.11
CA ARG A 9 -3.18 9.78 2.02
C ARG A 9 -3.54 9.15 3.35
N ASN A 10 -3.02 9.73 4.43
CA ASN A 10 -3.37 9.31 5.78
C ASN A 10 -4.80 9.74 6.11
N LEU A 11 -5.62 8.81 6.60
CA LEU A 11 -7.02 9.01 6.92
C LEU A 11 -7.32 9.21 8.41
N ARG A 12 -6.30 9.24 9.28
CA ARG A 12 -6.45 9.30 10.76
C ARG A 12 -7.34 10.43 11.25
N ASN A 13 -7.38 11.56 10.55
CA ASN A 13 -8.23 12.70 10.92
C ASN A 13 -9.67 12.60 10.39
N TYR A 14 -9.98 11.55 9.64
CA TYR A 14 -11.25 11.33 8.94
C TYR A 14 -11.96 10.04 9.37
N THR A 15 -11.31 9.19 10.16
CA THR A 15 -11.89 7.96 10.74
C THR A 15 -12.05 8.12 12.26
N LEU A 16 -13.09 7.50 12.83
CA LEU A 16 -13.43 7.58 14.26
C LEU A 16 -12.77 6.47 15.10
N ASP A 17 -12.25 5.44 14.43
CA ASP A 17 -11.62 4.26 15.05
C ASP A 17 -10.20 4.51 15.54
N GLY A 18 -9.60 5.65 15.16
CA GLY A 18 -8.22 5.98 15.52
C GLY A 18 -7.18 5.11 14.83
N GLU A 19 -7.58 4.36 13.79
CA GLU A 19 -6.67 3.55 13.00
C GLU A 19 -5.76 4.44 12.13
N ASN A 20 -4.58 3.93 11.78
CA ASN A 20 -3.60 4.65 10.96
C ASN A 20 -3.78 4.30 9.48
N ASP A 21 -5.02 4.39 9.00
CA ASP A 21 -5.37 4.02 7.64
C ASP A 21 -4.70 4.93 6.61
N VAL A 22 -4.22 4.30 5.54
CA VAL A 22 -3.64 4.98 4.37
C VAL A 22 -4.41 4.54 3.14
N LEU A 23 -4.95 5.51 2.41
CA LEU A 23 -5.70 5.28 1.18
C LEU A 23 -4.89 5.69 -0.04
N PHE A 24 -4.88 4.82 -1.04
CA PHE A 24 -4.31 5.07 -2.36
C PHE A 24 -5.42 5.32 -3.37
N ASN A 25 -5.16 6.17 -4.36
CA ASN A 25 -6.12 6.45 -5.42
C ASN A 25 -6.36 5.19 -6.27
N ARG A 26 -7.55 5.13 -6.90
CA ARG A 26 -7.78 4.14 -7.95
C ARG A 26 -6.75 4.34 -9.07
N HIS A 27 -6.23 3.23 -9.58
CA HIS A 27 -5.17 3.15 -10.60
C HIS A 27 -3.76 3.52 -10.12
N THR A 28 -3.50 3.67 -8.81
CA THR A 28 -2.11 3.62 -8.31
C THR A 28 -1.50 2.27 -8.70
N LYS A 29 -0.37 2.31 -9.39
CA LYS A 29 0.36 1.13 -9.84
C LYS A 29 1.38 0.73 -8.78
N PHE A 30 1.54 -0.57 -8.58
CA PHE A 30 2.49 -1.13 -7.64
C PHE A 30 3.33 -2.21 -8.33
N ILE A 31 4.61 -2.26 -8.01
CA ILE A 31 5.53 -3.33 -8.43
C ILE A 31 5.63 -4.31 -7.27
N VAL A 32 5.28 -5.57 -7.52
CA VAL A 32 5.47 -6.66 -6.55
C VAL A 32 6.96 -6.95 -6.43
N THR A 33 7.47 -6.89 -5.21
CA THR A 33 8.89 -7.17 -4.92
C THR A 33 9.10 -8.52 -4.27
N ASP A 34 8.12 -9.01 -3.51
CA ASP A 34 8.17 -10.34 -2.90
C ASP A 34 6.76 -10.89 -2.69
N MET A 35 6.65 -12.22 -2.65
CA MET A 35 5.44 -12.95 -2.33
C MET A 35 5.79 -14.23 -1.58
N TYR A 36 5.27 -14.37 -0.35
CA TYR A 36 5.60 -15.48 0.52
C TYR A 36 4.40 -15.89 1.38
N GLU A 37 4.44 -17.12 1.90
CA GLU A 37 3.47 -17.62 2.87
C GLU A 37 4.06 -17.60 4.28
N LYS A 38 3.27 -17.17 5.26
CA LYS A 38 3.63 -17.23 6.68
C LYS A 38 2.37 -17.53 7.50
N ASP A 39 2.47 -18.49 8.41
CA ASP A 39 1.37 -18.89 9.30
C ASP A 39 0.05 -19.23 8.54
N GLY A 40 0.18 -19.87 7.37
CA GLY A 40 -0.95 -20.24 6.50
C GLY A 40 -1.62 -19.06 5.77
N ARG A 41 -0.99 -17.87 5.77
CA ARG A 41 -1.47 -16.68 5.07
C ARG A 41 -0.48 -16.24 4.01
N GLN A 42 -1.00 -15.82 2.85
CA GLN A 42 -0.20 -15.23 1.80
C GLN A 42 0.07 -13.75 2.09
N PHE A 43 1.32 -13.35 1.87
CA PHE A 43 1.79 -11.98 1.99
C PHE A 43 2.38 -11.53 0.67
N ILE A 44 2.11 -10.27 0.32
CA ILE A 44 2.69 -9.61 -0.83
C ILE A 44 3.39 -8.35 -0.31
N GLU A 45 4.62 -8.14 -0.76
CA GLU A 45 5.35 -6.89 -0.59
C GLU A 45 5.37 -6.14 -1.92
N VAL A 46 5.11 -4.83 -1.85
CA VAL A 46 5.04 -4.00 -3.04
C VAL A 46 5.68 -2.63 -2.80
N VAL A 47 6.16 -2.04 -3.89
CA VAL A 47 6.57 -0.63 -3.95
C VAL A 47 5.66 0.11 -4.91
N GLU A 48 5.38 1.38 -4.63
CA GLU A 48 4.64 2.24 -5.56
C GLU A 48 5.45 2.46 -6.85
N ASP A 49 4.78 2.36 -7.99
CA ASP A 49 5.38 2.62 -9.30
C ASP A 49 5.36 4.12 -9.60
N GLU A 50 6.50 4.79 -9.38
CA GLU A 50 6.65 6.23 -9.58
C GLU A 50 6.97 6.63 -11.03
N ARG A 51 6.99 5.69 -11.96
CA ARG A 51 7.25 6.00 -13.37
C ARG A 51 6.13 6.88 -13.90
N LYS A 52 6.46 8.15 -14.19
CA LYS A 52 5.55 9.05 -14.91
C LYS A 52 5.27 8.43 -16.28
N GLU A 53 4.00 8.26 -16.61
CA GLU A 53 3.61 8.01 -17.99
C GLU A 53 4.13 9.20 -18.81
N GLY A 54 5.04 8.91 -19.75
CA GLY A 54 5.63 9.90 -20.65
C GLY A 54 4.62 10.41 -21.67
#